data_AF-A0A9N9N5H5-F1
#
_entry.id   AF-A0A9N9N5H5-F1
#
_cell.length_a   1.000
_cell.length_b   1.000
_cell.length_c   1.000
_cell.angle_alpha   90.00
_cell.angle_beta   90.00
_cell.angle_gamma   90.00
#
_symmetry.space_group_name_H-M   'P 1'
#
loop_
_entity.id
_entity.type
_entity.pdbx_description
1 polymer ?
#
loop_
_entity_poly.entity_id
_entity_poly.type
_entity_poly.pdbx_seq_one_letter_code
_entity_poly.pdbx_strand_id
1 'polypeptide(L)'
;GLCTYQSIRKHIGHKFNVKIFDRETGPQGYSIYISRKGVNSLFYCSPPEVQARFHEAMPDPAPEEYHTVSLIDHVGRQLICLPQQKYKSIYEIEPLKHDFAGVVTYRNRLRDVLLEGVDIQWDKKCVGYEESDDGVWALFDDGTKEFGDLLIGADGINSPKVALPKYMAEKLLDFYNNALMQRSLGLNGDAFFSFMRYVPVDQSDEPYYRLGIAFQYPTILDTEDPNSEFVNDDNPESVIKHTISRIKQLRPP
;
A
#
# COMPACT_ATOMS: atom_id res chain seq x y z
N GLY A 1 -0.34 -2.51 -5.80
CA GLY A 1 -0.51 -2.51 -7.27
C GLY A 1 0.84 -2.74 -7.92
N LEU A 2 1.45 -1.70 -8.48
CA LEU A 2 2.70 -1.83 -9.23
C LEU A 2 3.87 -2.41 -8.42
N CYS A 3 4.12 -1.95 -7.18
CA CYS A 3 5.18 -2.56 -6.34
C CYS A 3 4.95 -4.05 -6.08
N THR A 4 3.68 -4.48 -5.96
CA THR A 4 3.33 -5.90 -5.79
C THR A 4 3.70 -6.70 -7.04
N TYR A 5 3.34 -6.19 -8.22
CA TYR A 5 3.72 -6.80 -9.49
C TYR A 5 5.24 -6.90 -9.65
N GLN A 6 5.96 -5.80 -9.37
CA GLN A 6 7.42 -5.79 -9.46
C GLN A 6 8.04 -6.81 -8.50
N SER A 7 7.48 -6.98 -7.30
CA SER A 7 7.93 -7.97 -6.33
C SER A 7 7.74 -9.41 -6.84
N ILE A 8 6.56 -9.71 -7.41
CA ILE A 8 6.29 -11.02 -8.02
C ILE A 8 7.27 -11.26 -9.18
N ARG A 9 7.47 -10.27 -10.06
CA ARG A 9 8.42 -10.38 -11.17
C ARG A 9 9.84 -10.63 -10.69
N LYS A 10 10.29 -9.92 -9.66
CA LYS A 10 11.64 -10.03 -9.09
C LYS A 10 11.90 -11.40 -8.47
N HIS A 11 11.01 -11.83 -7.57
CA HIS A 11 11.29 -12.94 -6.68
C HIS A 11 10.71 -14.26 -7.15
N ILE A 12 9.67 -14.21 -8.00
CA ILE A 12 8.94 -15.39 -8.45
C ILE A 12 9.00 -15.56 -9.98
N GLY A 13 9.32 -14.48 -10.71
CA GLY A 13 9.44 -14.49 -12.17
C GLY A 13 8.10 -14.74 -12.86
N HIS A 14 8.11 -15.61 -13.87
CA HIS A 14 6.94 -15.92 -14.71
C HIS A 14 6.16 -17.16 -14.26
N LYS A 15 6.40 -17.67 -13.04
CA LYS A 15 5.65 -18.84 -12.52
C LYS A 15 4.17 -18.52 -12.31
N PHE A 16 3.82 -17.25 -12.10
CA PHE A 16 2.44 -16.77 -12.04
C PHE A 16 2.16 -15.91 -13.28
N ASN A 17 0.99 -16.13 -13.88
CA ASN A 17 0.44 -15.22 -14.86
C ASN A 17 -0.24 -14.06 -14.11
N VAL A 18 0.37 -12.87 -14.15
CA VAL A 18 -0.15 -11.68 -13.45
C VAL A 18 -0.71 -10.70 -14.46
N LYS A 19 -2.01 -10.43 -14.39
CA LYS A 19 -2.69 -9.39 -15.16
C LYS A 19 -2.96 -8.17 -14.26
N ILE A 20 -2.66 -6.97 -14.75
CA ILE A 20 -3.02 -5.71 -14.07
C ILE A 20 -4.12 -5.02 -14.88
N PHE A 21 -5.16 -4.59 -14.18
CA PHE A 21 -6.25 -3.81 -14.72
C PHE A 21 -6.27 -2.44 -14.05
N ASP A 22 -6.37 -1.37 -14.82
CA ASP A 22 -6.49 0.00 -14.29
C ASP A 22 -7.59 0.77 -15.03
N ARG A 23 -8.31 1.59 -14.29
CA ARG A 23 -9.41 2.44 -14.78
C ARG A 23 -8.93 3.79 -15.31
N GLU A 24 -7.72 4.22 -14.92
CA GLU A 24 -7.30 5.62 -15.02
C GLU A 24 -6.20 5.81 -16.06
N THR A 25 -6.44 6.75 -16.98
CA THR A 25 -5.48 7.23 -18.00
C THR A 25 -5.00 8.67 -17.72
N GLY A 26 -5.30 9.22 -16.53
CA GLY A 26 -5.05 10.61 -16.17
C GLY A 26 -3.73 10.90 -15.41
N PRO A 27 -3.18 12.12 -15.53
CA PRO A 27 -1.94 12.50 -14.85
C PRO A 27 -2.14 12.70 -13.34
N GLN A 28 -1.23 12.14 -12.52
CA GLN A 28 -1.25 12.28 -11.07
C GLN A 28 -0.26 13.39 -10.63
N GLY A 29 -0.76 14.63 -10.51
CA GLY A 29 0.05 15.86 -10.46
C GLY A 29 0.57 16.35 -9.10
N TYR A 30 0.76 15.49 -8.09
CA TYR A 30 1.33 15.89 -6.79
C TYR A 30 2.54 15.05 -6.40
N SER A 31 3.43 15.61 -5.56
CA SER A 31 4.56 14.87 -5.00
C SER A 31 4.16 14.14 -3.72
N ILE A 32 4.79 13.00 -3.46
CA ILE A 32 4.62 12.23 -2.22
C ILE A 32 5.93 12.18 -1.46
N TYR A 33 5.84 12.02 -0.13
CA TYR A 33 6.99 11.74 0.71
C TYR A 33 7.09 10.25 0.98
N ILE A 34 8.28 9.67 0.82
CA ILE A 34 8.56 8.27 1.11
C ILE A 34 9.57 8.22 2.24
N SER A 35 9.17 7.64 3.38
CA SER A 35 10.08 7.38 4.49
C SER A 35 11.12 6.33 4.13
N ARG A 36 12.19 6.22 4.92
CA ARG A 36 13.22 5.18 4.76
C ARG A 36 12.62 3.77 4.64
N LYS A 37 11.57 3.44 5.41
CA LYS A 37 10.90 2.13 5.28
C LYS A 37 10.28 1.94 3.91
N GLY A 38 9.59 2.95 3.38
CA GLY A 38 9.05 2.92 2.03
C GLY A 38 10.14 2.81 0.96
N VAL A 39 11.28 3.49 1.16
CA VAL A 39 12.46 3.36 0.30
C VAL A 39 12.96 1.92 0.28
N ASN A 40 13.20 1.31 1.45
CA ASN A 40 13.65 -0.07 1.54
C ASN A 40 12.65 -1.05 0.90
N SER A 41 11.34 -0.83 1.08
CA SER A 41 10.33 -1.62 0.40
C SER A 41 10.39 -1.48 -1.13
N LEU A 42 10.67 -0.28 -1.66
CA LEU A 42 10.85 -0.09 -3.11
C LEU A 42 12.03 -0.90 -3.66
N PHE A 43 13.19 -0.87 -2.99
CA PHE A 43 14.34 -1.67 -3.38
C PHE A 43 14.10 -3.18 -3.22
N TYR A 44 13.46 -3.59 -2.12
CA TYR A 44 13.13 -4.98 -1.88
C TYR A 44 12.19 -5.54 -2.95
N CYS A 45 11.16 -4.79 -3.33
CA CYS A 45 10.15 -5.23 -4.29
C CYS A 45 10.60 -5.09 -5.75
N SER A 46 11.48 -4.16 -6.09
CA SER A 46 11.72 -3.84 -7.51
C SER A 46 12.94 -4.59 -8.07
N PRO A 47 12.89 -5.11 -9.31
CA PRO A 47 14.06 -5.65 -10.01
C PRO A 47 15.17 -4.59 -10.24
N PRO A 48 16.44 -5.00 -10.46
CA PRO A 48 17.57 -4.07 -10.65
C PRO A 48 17.35 -3.02 -11.75
N GLU A 49 16.73 -3.40 -12.87
CA GLU A 49 16.44 -2.49 -13.99
C GLU A 49 15.45 -1.39 -13.62
N VAL A 50 14.52 -1.66 -12.71
CA VAL A 50 13.57 -0.65 -12.17
C VAL A 50 14.26 0.21 -11.12
N GLN A 51 15.06 -0.39 -10.25
CA GLN A 51 15.82 0.33 -9.22
C GLN A 51 16.78 1.36 -9.81
N ALA A 52 17.42 1.04 -10.94
CA ALA A 52 18.32 1.94 -11.65
C ALA A 52 17.65 3.24 -12.09
N ARG A 53 16.32 3.23 -12.26
CA ARG A 53 15.52 4.36 -12.75
C ARG A 53 14.87 5.19 -11.64
N PHE A 54 15.00 4.83 -10.36
CA PHE A 54 14.36 5.59 -9.27
C PHE A 54 14.77 7.06 -9.20
N HIS A 55 15.98 7.41 -9.64
CA HIS A 55 16.42 8.81 -9.73
C HIS A 55 15.53 9.67 -10.65
N GLU A 56 14.92 9.08 -11.70
CA GLU A 56 14.02 9.79 -12.63
C GLU A 56 12.75 10.32 -11.94
N ALA A 57 12.40 9.72 -10.79
CA ALA A 57 11.21 10.07 -10.03
C ALA A 57 11.48 11.10 -8.92
N MET A 58 12.73 11.48 -8.69
CA MET A 58 13.12 12.36 -7.60
C MET A 58 13.40 13.77 -8.14
N PRO A 59 13.06 14.84 -7.39
CA PRO A 59 13.55 16.17 -7.70
C PRO A 59 15.07 16.22 -7.50
N ASP A 60 15.76 16.99 -8.34
CA ASP A 60 17.16 17.31 -8.09
C ASP A 60 17.29 18.14 -6.81
N PRO A 61 18.25 17.83 -5.91
CA PRO A 61 18.44 18.59 -4.69
C PRO A 61 18.87 20.03 -5.02
N ALA A 62 18.17 21.02 -4.46
CA ALA A 62 18.57 22.41 -4.68
C ALA A 62 19.86 22.73 -3.90
N PRO A 63 20.74 23.61 -4.42
CA PRO A 63 22.01 23.95 -3.75
C PRO A 63 21.80 24.47 -2.32
N GLU A 64 20.78 25.29 -2.11
CA GLU A 64 20.44 25.92 -0.82
C GLU A 64 19.41 25.11 0.01
N GLU A 65 19.06 23.90 -0.42
CA GLU A 65 18.10 23.07 0.31
C GLU A 65 18.70 22.51 1.60
N TYR A 66 17.97 22.67 2.71
CA TYR A 66 18.25 22.05 4.00
C TYR A 66 17.12 21.08 4.35
N HIS A 67 17.48 19.86 4.75
CA HIS A 67 16.52 18.93 5.30
C HIS A 67 16.32 19.28 6.78
N THR A 68 15.11 19.65 7.17
CA THR A 68 14.79 20.02 8.55
C THR A 68 13.34 19.68 8.87
N VAL A 69 13.10 19.35 10.13
CA VAL A 69 11.75 19.41 10.71
C VAL A 69 11.67 20.72 11.49
N SER A 70 10.85 21.64 11.00
CA SER A 70 10.62 22.93 11.65
C SER A 70 9.20 23.05 12.17
N LEU A 71 9.07 23.67 13.35
CA LEU A 71 7.79 24.11 13.90
C LEU A 71 7.83 25.63 13.93
N ILE A 72 6.91 26.25 13.19
CA ILE A 72 6.79 27.69 13.07
C ILE A 72 5.39 28.06 13.57
N ASP A 73 5.28 29.11 14.38
CA ASP A 73 3.98 29.60 14.82
C ASP A 73 3.27 30.45 13.75
N HIS A 74 2.04 30.86 14.05
CA HIS A 74 1.19 31.63 13.15
C HIS A 74 1.73 33.03 12.77
N VAL A 75 2.74 33.56 13.48
CA VAL A 75 3.39 34.85 13.15
C VAL A 75 4.75 34.65 12.49
N GLY A 76 5.13 33.42 12.14
CA GLY A 76 6.39 33.10 11.48
C GLY A 76 7.57 32.93 12.45
N ARG A 77 7.35 32.85 13.77
CA ARG A 77 8.42 32.59 14.72
C ARG A 77 8.77 31.10 14.72
N GLN A 78 10.03 30.79 14.44
CA GLN A 78 10.54 29.43 14.55
C GLN A 78 10.62 29.03 16.04
N LEU A 79 9.82 28.03 16.43
CA LEU A 79 9.80 27.46 17.77
C LEU A 79 10.77 26.28 17.89
N ILE A 80 10.83 25.44 16.85
CA ILE A 80 11.70 24.27 16.77
C ILE A 80 12.32 24.22 15.38
N CYS A 81 13.61 23.89 15.30
CA CYS A 81 14.29 23.50 14.07
C CYS A 81 15.22 22.33 14.38
N LEU A 82 14.91 21.17 13.81
CA LEU A 82 15.70 19.96 13.96
C LEU A 82 16.44 19.73 12.64
N PRO A 83 17.75 20.05 12.57
CA PRO A 83 18.52 19.80 11.37
C PRO A 83 18.55 18.29 11.10
N GLN A 84 18.34 17.91 9.85
CA GLN A 84 18.44 16.54 9.39
C GLN A 84 19.59 16.39 8.40
N GLN A 85 20.09 15.16 8.28
CA GLN A 85 21.06 14.83 7.24
C GLN A 85 20.43 15.09 5.87
N LYS A 86 21.17 15.78 5.00
CA LYS A 86 20.79 15.98 3.60
C LYS A 86 21.07 14.70 2.82
N TYR A 87 20.06 14.22 2.09
CA TYR A 87 20.18 13.12 1.15
C TYR A 87 20.03 13.66 -0.26
N LYS A 88 20.93 13.28 -1.17
CA LYS A 88 20.87 13.72 -2.57
C LYS A 88 20.09 12.76 -3.45
N SER A 89 19.92 11.53 -2.99
CA SER A 89 19.20 10.50 -3.72
C SER A 89 18.63 9.45 -2.79
N ILE A 90 17.65 8.71 -3.30
CA ILE A 90 17.05 7.57 -2.62
C ILE A 90 18.08 6.46 -2.31
N TYR A 91 19.17 6.36 -3.10
CA TYR A 91 20.24 5.38 -2.89
C TYR A 91 21.08 5.66 -1.63
N GLU A 92 21.10 6.91 -1.16
CA GLU A 92 21.77 7.28 0.10
C GLU A 92 20.91 6.94 1.33
N ILE A 93 19.60 6.73 1.13
CA ILE A 93 18.62 6.48 2.19
C ILE A 93 18.46 4.99 2.48
N GLU A 94 18.44 4.15 1.44
CA GLU A 94 18.27 2.70 1.53
C GLU A 94 19.17 2.01 2.60
N PRO A 95 20.50 2.29 2.65
CA PRO A 95 21.39 1.58 3.57
C PRO A 95 21.31 2.10 5.01
N LEU A 96 20.57 3.19 5.27
CA LEU A 96 20.47 3.76 6.61
C LEU A 96 19.73 2.81 7.55
N LYS A 97 20.05 2.90 8.84
CA LYS A 97 19.45 2.06 9.90
C LYS A 97 18.46 2.82 10.79
N HIS A 98 18.29 4.12 10.62
CA HIS A 98 17.37 4.94 11.41
C HIS A 98 16.13 5.36 10.61
N ASP A 99 15.01 5.55 11.31
CA ASP A 99 13.71 5.80 10.69
C ASP A 99 13.44 7.28 10.31
N PHE A 100 14.32 8.20 10.71
CA PHE A 100 14.17 9.65 10.48
C PHE A 100 14.63 10.15 9.11
N ALA A 101 14.77 9.27 8.11
CA ALA A 101 15.13 9.64 6.74
C ALA A 101 13.96 9.43 5.78
N GLY A 102 13.98 10.16 4.67
CA GLY A 102 13.02 10.00 3.58
C GLY A 102 13.24 11.02 2.48
N VAL A 103 12.47 10.90 1.42
CA VAL A 103 12.63 11.67 0.19
C VAL A 103 11.28 12.07 -0.38
N VAL A 104 11.23 13.25 -1.00
CA VAL A 104 10.08 13.67 -1.82
C VAL A 104 10.25 13.12 -3.23
N THR A 105 9.18 12.60 -3.82
CA THR A 105 9.18 12.05 -5.18
C THR A 105 7.95 12.51 -5.94
N TYR A 106 8.10 12.74 -7.24
CA TYR A 106 6.98 13.02 -8.12
C TYR A 106 6.14 11.75 -8.30
N ARG A 107 4.87 11.78 -7.87
CA ARG A 107 4.00 10.59 -7.86
C ARG A 107 3.83 9.99 -9.26
N ASN A 108 3.60 10.83 -10.26
CA ASN A 108 3.51 10.41 -11.67
C ASN A 108 4.79 9.75 -12.15
N ARG A 109 5.96 10.37 -11.91
CA ARG A 109 7.24 9.80 -12.36
C ARG A 109 7.58 8.49 -11.66
N LEU A 110 7.28 8.37 -10.36
CA LEU A 110 7.46 7.11 -9.65
C LEU A 110 6.55 6.03 -10.22
N ARG A 111 5.30 6.37 -10.56
CA ARG A 111 4.39 5.47 -11.28
C ARG A 111 5.02 5.06 -12.63
N ASP A 112 5.51 6.00 -13.43
CA ASP A 112 6.16 5.72 -14.72
C ASP A 112 7.36 4.77 -14.60
N VAL A 113 8.19 4.95 -13.57
CA VAL A 113 9.31 4.04 -13.28
C VAL A 113 8.79 2.65 -12.91
N LEU A 114 7.77 2.56 -12.05
CA LEU A 114 7.19 1.28 -11.62
C LEU A 114 6.35 0.59 -12.72
N LEU A 115 6.01 1.29 -13.80
CA LEU A 115 5.34 0.74 -14.98
C LEU A 115 6.28 -0.03 -15.91
N GLU A 116 7.60 0.07 -15.71
CA GLU A 116 8.60 -0.64 -16.51
C GLU A 116 8.29 -2.14 -16.59
N GLY A 117 8.12 -2.65 -17.81
CA GLY A 117 7.86 -4.07 -18.09
C GLY A 117 6.51 -4.59 -17.58
N VAL A 118 5.53 -3.72 -17.33
CA VAL A 118 4.17 -4.09 -16.90
C VAL A 118 3.20 -4.02 -18.10
N ASP A 119 2.51 -5.12 -18.39
CA ASP A 119 1.41 -5.14 -19.36
C ASP A 119 0.08 -4.81 -18.66
N ILE A 120 -0.34 -3.54 -18.74
CA ILE A 120 -1.58 -3.05 -18.12
C ILE A 120 -2.73 -3.09 -19.12
N GLN A 121 -3.82 -3.70 -18.68
CA GLN A 121 -5.12 -3.63 -19.33
C GLN A 121 -5.81 -2.33 -18.88
N TRP A 122 -5.68 -1.29 -19.68
CA TRP A 122 -6.27 0.03 -19.45
C TRP A 122 -7.78 0.06 -19.69
N ASP A 123 -8.44 1.11 -19.21
CA ASP A 123 -9.88 1.34 -19.33
C ASP A 123 -10.71 0.18 -18.74
N LYS A 124 -10.17 -0.49 -17.71
CA LYS A 124 -10.79 -1.64 -17.04
C LYS A 124 -11.12 -1.28 -15.60
N LYS A 125 -12.31 -0.72 -15.38
CA LYS A 125 -12.81 -0.43 -14.03
C LYS A 125 -13.50 -1.66 -13.46
N CYS A 126 -12.84 -2.30 -12.49
CA CYS A 126 -13.46 -3.37 -11.71
C CYS A 126 -14.67 -2.81 -10.94
N VAL A 127 -15.82 -3.45 -11.07
CA VAL A 127 -17.09 -3.08 -10.40
C VAL A 127 -17.56 -4.14 -9.40
N GLY A 128 -16.93 -5.31 -9.40
CA GLY A 128 -17.23 -6.38 -8.48
C GLY A 128 -16.44 -7.63 -8.80
N TYR A 129 -16.71 -8.69 -8.05
CA TYR A 129 -16.16 -10.00 -8.31
C TYR A 129 -17.17 -11.08 -7.94
N GLU A 130 -17.06 -12.23 -8.60
CA GLU A 130 -17.80 -13.45 -8.30
C GLU A 130 -16.82 -14.53 -7.91
N GLU A 131 -17.00 -15.08 -6.72
CA GLU A 131 -16.22 -16.21 -6.24
C GLU A 131 -16.79 -17.53 -6.75
N SER A 132 -15.91 -18.49 -7.07
CA SER A 132 -16.26 -19.88 -7.35
C SER A 132 -15.37 -20.84 -6.56
N ASP A 133 -15.62 -22.15 -6.66
CA ASP A 133 -14.78 -23.18 -6.04
C ASP A 133 -13.37 -23.23 -6.64
N ASP A 134 -13.27 -22.87 -7.92
CA ASP A 134 -12.03 -22.95 -8.69
C ASP A 134 -11.23 -21.63 -8.68
N GLY A 135 -11.83 -20.50 -8.28
CA GLY A 135 -11.14 -19.21 -8.25
C GLY A 135 -12.08 -18.02 -8.10
N VAL A 136 -11.74 -16.93 -8.80
CA VAL A 136 -12.48 -15.66 -8.73
C VAL A 136 -12.57 -15.01 -10.11
N TRP A 137 -13.76 -14.51 -10.43
CA TRP A 137 -14.03 -13.68 -11.59
C TRP A 137 -14.04 -12.21 -11.19
N ALA A 138 -13.16 -11.41 -11.77
CA ALA A 138 -13.26 -9.95 -11.72
C ALA A 138 -14.27 -9.47 -12.77
N LEU A 139 -15.22 -8.61 -12.37
CA LEU A 139 -16.25 -8.04 -13.23
C LEU A 139 -15.90 -6.57 -13.54
N PHE A 140 -16.00 -6.17 -14.81
CA PHE A 140 -15.69 -4.82 -15.27
C PHE A 140 -16.94 -4.07 -15.74
N ASP A 141 -16.89 -2.73 -15.71
CA ASP A 141 -18.01 -1.86 -16.10
C ASP A 141 -18.39 -1.93 -17.58
N ASP A 142 -17.47 -2.35 -18.43
CA ASP A 142 -17.70 -2.64 -19.85
C ASP A 142 -18.45 -3.96 -20.10
N GLY A 143 -18.83 -4.68 -19.04
CA GLY A 143 -19.54 -5.97 -19.10
C GLY A 143 -18.62 -7.18 -19.32
N THR A 144 -17.31 -6.97 -19.47
CA THR A 144 -16.35 -8.08 -19.56
C THR A 144 -16.04 -8.65 -18.17
N LYS A 145 -15.48 -9.86 -18.15
CA LYS A 145 -14.99 -10.51 -16.93
C LYS A 145 -13.70 -11.26 -17.18
N GLU A 146 -12.86 -11.36 -16.16
CA GLU A 146 -11.59 -12.08 -16.19
C GLU A 146 -11.48 -13.03 -15.01
N PHE A 147 -11.00 -14.24 -15.28
CA PHE A 147 -10.83 -15.27 -14.27
C PHE A 147 -9.39 -15.32 -13.74
N GLY A 148 -9.23 -15.58 -12.46
CA GLY A 148 -7.94 -15.88 -11.85
C GLY A 148 -8.06 -16.71 -10.57
N ASP A 149 -6.96 -17.32 -10.14
CA ASP A 149 -6.88 -18.08 -8.88
C ASP A 149 -6.88 -17.16 -7.65
N LEU A 150 -6.44 -15.91 -7.82
CA LEU A 150 -6.34 -14.88 -6.78
C LEU A 150 -6.63 -13.50 -7.38
N LEU A 151 -7.49 -12.73 -6.71
CA LEU A 151 -7.77 -11.32 -7.05
C LEU A 151 -7.23 -10.42 -5.93
N ILE A 152 -6.42 -9.43 -6.30
CA ILE A 152 -5.84 -8.45 -5.36
C ILE A 152 -6.46 -7.08 -5.63
N GLY A 153 -7.25 -6.57 -4.68
CA GLY A 153 -7.76 -5.20 -4.70
C GLY A 153 -6.67 -4.19 -4.38
N ALA A 154 -6.15 -3.50 -5.39
CA ALA A 154 -5.13 -2.45 -5.25
C ALA A 154 -5.54 -1.13 -5.93
N ASP A 155 -6.84 -0.85 -5.94
CA ASP A 155 -7.56 0.18 -6.70
C ASP A 155 -7.90 1.45 -5.88
N GLY A 156 -7.29 1.55 -4.70
CA GLY A 156 -7.24 2.75 -3.89
C GLY A 156 -8.46 2.95 -2.99
N ILE A 157 -8.59 4.18 -2.46
CA ILE A 157 -9.54 4.50 -1.38
C ILE A 157 -11.04 4.37 -1.76
N ASN A 158 -11.32 4.26 -3.06
CA ASN A 158 -12.67 4.07 -3.60
C ASN A 158 -12.88 2.63 -4.09
N SER A 159 -12.14 1.66 -3.53
CA SER A 159 -12.29 0.26 -3.91
C SER A 159 -13.76 -0.19 -3.80
N PRO A 160 -14.34 -0.81 -4.85
CA PRO A 160 -15.69 -1.34 -4.78
C PRO A 160 -15.72 -2.41 -3.69
N LYS A 161 -16.47 -2.11 -2.62
CA LYS A 161 -16.78 -3.00 -1.50
C LYS A 161 -15.64 -3.26 -0.51
N VAL A 162 -15.30 -2.23 0.26
CA VAL A 162 -15.09 -2.43 1.71
C VAL A 162 -15.98 -1.42 2.45
N ALA A 163 -17.27 -1.73 2.54
CA ALA A 163 -18.15 -1.05 3.48
C ALA A 163 -18.02 -1.78 4.82
N LEU A 164 -17.54 -1.08 5.84
CA LEU A 164 -17.58 -1.60 7.19
C LEU A 164 -19.07 -1.67 7.62
N PRO A 165 -19.59 -2.81 8.12
CA PRO A 165 -20.94 -2.87 8.66
C PRO A 165 -21.18 -1.77 9.69
N LYS A 166 -22.32 -1.06 9.61
CA LYS A 166 -22.64 0.12 10.44
C LYS A 166 -22.39 -0.12 11.94
N TYR A 167 -22.79 -1.29 12.45
CA TYR A 167 -22.59 -1.64 13.87
C TYR A 167 -21.10 -1.74 14.27
N MET A 168 -20.22 -2.20 13.37
CA MET A 168 -18.77 -2.23 13.62
C MET A 168 -18.17 -0.83 13.59
N ALA A 169 -18.68 0.03 12.69
CA ALA A 169 -18.25 1.42 12.60
C ALA A 169 -18.61 2.21 13.87
N GLU A 170 -19.87 2.09 14.32
CA GLU A 170 -20.36 2.71 15.55
C GLU A 170 -19.56 2.24 16.76
N LYS A 171 -19.31 0.92 16.87
CA LYS A 171 -18.48 0.37 17.94
C LYS A 171 -17.05 0.91 17.92
N LEU A 172 -16.40 1.02 16.75
CA LEU A 172 -15.08 1.63 16.64
C LEU A 172 -15.10 3.13 17.01
N LEU A 173 -16.13 3.87 16.61
CA LEU A 173 -16.28 5.29 16.94
C LEU A 173 -16.44 5.51 18.45
N ASP A 174 -17.17 4.64 19.14
CA ASP A 174 -17.30 4.65 20.60
C ASP A 174 -15.95 4.42 21.29
N PHE A 175 -15.15 3.45 20.84
CA PHE A 175 -13.83 3.18 21.41
C PHE A 175 -12.81 4.30 21.19
N TYR A 176 -12.84 4.96 20.03
CA TYR A 176 -11.84 5.95 19.62
C TYR A 176 -12.33 7.40 19.66
N ASN A 177 -13.48 7.64 20.30
CA ASN A 177 -14.05 8.97 20.55
C ASN A 177 -14.11 9.86 19.30
N ASN A 178 -14.55 9.29 18.16
CA ASN A 178 -14.67 9.98 16.86
C ASN A 178 -13.37 10.55 16.28
N ALA A 179 -12.18 10.07 16.69
CA ALA A 179 -10.93 10.52 16.10
C ALA A 179 -10.81 10.07 14.61
N LEU A 180 -10.50 11.00 13.72
CA LEU A 180 -10.37 10.76 12.27
C LEU A 180 -9.10 9.95 11.92
N MET A 181 -8.06 10.09 12.73
CA MET A 181 -6.80 9.34 12.63
C MET A 181 -6.58 8.61 13.94
N GLN A 182 -6.42 7.30 13.85
CA GLN A 182 -6.36 6.42 15.00
C GLN A 182 -5.11 5.57 14.89
N ARG A 183 -4.34 5.53 15.97
CA ARG A 183 -3.27 4.55 16.13
C ARG A 183 -3.55 3.77 17.39
N SER A 184 -3.70 2.47 17.23
CA SER A 184 -3.87 1.54 18.32
C SER A 184 -2.64 0.67 18.44
N LEU A 185 -2.27 0.36 19.67
CA LEU A 185 -1.24 -0.60 19.97
C LEU A 185 -1.94 -1.87 20.43
N GLY A 186 -1.69 -2.98 19.74
CA GLY A 186 -2.10 -4.29 20.20
C GLY A 186 -1.27 -4.72 21.41
N LEU A 187 -1.76 -5.73 22.11
CA LEU A 187 -1.19 -6.19 23.38
C LEU A 187 0.25 -6.71 23.25
N ASN A 188 0.67 -7.06 22.04
CA ASN A 188 1.99 -7.59 21.75
C ASN A 188 2.92 -6.57 21.08
N GLY A 189 2.51 -5.31 20.95
CA GLY A 189 3.34 -4.25 20.33
C GLY A 189 3.15 -4.11 18.82
N ASP A 190 2.20 -4.84 18.22
CA ASP A 190 1.66 -4.54 16.91
C ASP A 190 0.95 -3.18 16.92
N ALA A 191 0.98 -2.48 15.78
CA ALA A 191 0.35 -1.17 15.67
C ALA A 191 -0.66 -1.16 14.52
N PHE A 192 -1.90 -0.89 14.86
CA PHE A 192 -3.00 -0.71 13.91
C PHE A 192 -3.20 0.80 13.69
N PHE A 193 -3.13 1.24 12.44
CA PHE A 193 -3.41 2.62 12.06
C PHE A 193 -4.69 2.67 11.20
N SER A 194 -5.63 3.52 11.57
CA SER A 194 -6.96 3.62 11.00
C SER A 194 -7.27 5.07 10.63
N PHE A 195 -7.84 5.27 9.44
CA PHE A 195 -8.41 6.53 9.00
C PHE A 195 -9.91 6.31 8.80
N MET A 196 -10.76 6.94 9.61
CA MET A 196 -12.20 6.84 9.48
C MET A 196 -12.82 8.15 9.02
N ARG A 197 -13.66 8.09 7.98
CA ARG A 197 -14.43 9.24 7.50
C ARG A 197 -15.88 8.84 7.23
N TYR A 198 -16.80 9.62 7.78
CA TYR A 198 -18.20 9.59 7.39
C TYR A 198 -18.34 10.15 5.97
N VAL A 199 -18.94 9.38 5.06
CA VAL A 199 -19.13 9.79 3.67
C VAL A 199 -20.62 9.74 3.35
N PRO A 200 -21.31 10.90 3.24
CA PRO A 200 -22.65 10.93 2.69
C PRO A 200 -22.58 10.56 1.20
N VAL A 201 -23.40 9.62 0.76
CA VAL A 201 -23.54 9.23 -0.65
C VAL A 201 -24.95 9.60 -1.09
N ASP A 202 -25.08 10.39 -2.15
CA ASP A 202 -26.37 10.92 -2.63
C ASP A 202 -27.34 9.86 -3.20
N GLN A 203 -27.05 8.56 -3.07
CA GLN A 203 -27.80 7.45 -3.69
C GLN A 203 -28.28 6.38 -2.69
N SER A 204 -28.21 6.63 -1.38
CA SER A 204 -28.62 5.69 -0.34
C SER A 204 -29.34 6.39 0.80
N ASP A 205 -30.45 5.81 1.28
CA ASP A 205 -31.16 6.26 2.48
C ASP A 205 -30.37 5.99 3.78
N GLU A 206 -29.33 5.15 3.72
CA GLU A 206 -28.43 4.87 4.85
C GLU A 206 -27.04 5.50 4.67
N PRO A 207 -26.49 6.12 5.74
CA PRO A 207 -25.15 6.67 5.70
C PRO A 207 -24.07 5.59 5.77
N TYR A 208 -22.98 5.78 5.03
CA TYR A 208 -21.84 4.86 5.00
C TYR A 208 -20.58 5.44 5.63
N TYR A 209 -19.77 4.56 6.19
CA TYR A 209 -18.44 4.87 6.70
C TYR A 209 -17.38 4.36 5.73
N ARG A 210 -16.36 5.19 5.51
CA ARG A 210 -15.16 4.80 4.80
C ARG A 210 -14.02 4.65 5.80
N LEU A 211 -13.40 3.47 5.80
CA LEU A 211 -12.28 3.14 6.66
C LEU A 211 -11.06 2.79 5.78
N GLY A 212 -9.98 3.54 5.94
CA GLY A 212 -8.65 3.18 5.44
C GLY A 212 -7.85 2.53 6.57
N ILE A 213 -7.31 1.34 6.34
CA ILE A 213 -6.53 0.59 7.33
C ILE A 213 -5.07 0.52 6.86
N ALA A 214 -4.14 0.82 7.75
CA ALA A 214 -2.73 0.49 7.61
C ALA A 214 -2.32 -0.32 8.85
N PHE A 215 -1.92 -1.56 8.65
CA PHE A 215 -1.47 -2.45 9.72
C PHE A 215 0.05 -2.55 9.69
N GLN A 216 0.69 -2.33 10.84
CA GLN A 216 2.13 -2.51 11.01
C GLN A 216 2.35 -3.65 12.01
N TYR A 217 2.85 -4.77 11.51
CA TYR A 217 3.22 -5.93 12.29
C TYR A 217 4.76 -6.03 12.40
N PRO A 218 5.33 -5.96 13.61
CA PRO A 218 6.74 -6.25 13.82
C PRO A 218 7.01 -7.74 13.63
N THR A 219 7.88 -8.11 12.70
CA THR A 219 8.29 -9.52 12.46
C THR A 219 8.96 -10.18 13.67
N ILE A 220 9.45 -9.39 14.65
CA ILE A 220 9.95 -9.89 15.93
C ILE A 220 8.85 -10.57 16.79
N LEU A 221 7.57 -10.41 16.42
CA LEU A 221 6.43 -11.01 17.11
C LEU A 221 5.93 -12.30 16.45
N ASP A 222 6.58 -12.77 15.39
CA ASP A 222 6.29 -14.07 14.81
C ASP A 222 6.51 -15.14 15.88
N THR A 223 5.42 -15.76 16.35
CA THR A 223 5.46 -16.81 17.37
C THR A 223 6.23 -18.00 16.82
N GLU A 224 7.44 -18.31 17.30
CA GLU A 224 8.14 -19.55 16.93
C GLU A 224 7.41 -20.79 17.49
N ASP A 225 6.24 -21.13 16.94
CA ASP A 225 5.52 -22.37 17.20
C ASP A 225 6.10 -23.45 16.27
N PRO A 226 6.81 -24.47 16.80
CA PRO A 226 7.40 -25.53 16.00
C PRO A 226 6.37 -26.43 15.29
N ASN A 227 5.08 -26.33 15.64
CA ASN A 227 3.98 -27.03 14.97
C ASN A 227 3.20 -26.15 13.98
N SER A 228 3.44 -24.85 13.97
CA SER A 228 2.95 -23.98 12.90
C SER A 228 3.86 -24.24 11.69
N GLU A 229 3.30 -24.73 10.58
CA GLU A 229 3.99 -24.65 9.29
C GLU A 229 4.15 -23.17 8.98
N PHE A 230 5.21 -22.57 9.51
CA PHE A 230 5.56 -21.20 9.19
C PHE A 230 5.74 -21.13 7.69
N VAL A 231 4.97 -20.22 7.10
CA VAL A 231 5.23 -19.80 5.74
C VAL A 231 6.68 -19.36 5.70
N ASN A 232 7.47 -19.99 4.84
CA ASN A 232 8.80 -19.49 4.57
C ASN A 232 8.66 -18.12 3.89
N ASP A 233 8.76 -17.05 4.67
CA ASP A 233 8.63 -15.66 4.20
C ASP A 233 9.76 -15.25 3.25
N ASP A 234 10.90 -15.95 3.30
CA ASP A 234 11.97 -15.82 2.31
C ASP A 234 11.67 -16.53 0.98
N ASN A 235 10.59 -17.33 0.94
CA ASN A 235 10.08 -17.98 -0.27
C ASN A 235 8.71 -17.39 -0.67
N PRO A 236 8.69 -16.33 -1.49
CA PRO A 236 7.44 -15.68 -1.86
C PRO A 236 6.45 -16.57 -2.64
N GLU A 237 6.90 -17.64 -3.31
CA GLU A 237 6.00 -18.65 -3.88
C GLU A 237 5.26 -19.43 -2.77
N SER A 238 5.95 -19.77 -1.69
CA SER A 238 5.37 -20.41 -0.50
C SER A 238 4.31 -19.52 0.14
N VAL A 239 4.60 -18.22 0.27
CA VAL A 239 3.67 -17.22 0.82
C VAL A 239 2.38 -17.15 0.01
N ILE A 240 2.48 -17.05 -1.33
CA ILE A 240 1.30 -16.99 -2.19
C ILE A 240 0.48 -18.28 -2.09
N LYS A 241 1.13 -19.46 -2.18
CA LYS A 241 0.43 -20.75 -2.11
C LYS A 241 -0.26 -20.95 -0.76
N HIS A 242 0.41 -20.60 0.33
CA HIS A 242 -0.18 -20.66 1.66
C HIS A 242 -1.36 -19.70 1.79
N THR A 243 -1.25 -18.48 1.28
CA THR A 243 -2.34 -17.49 1.27
C THR A 243 -3.58 -18.05 0.55
N ILE A 244 -3.40 -18.61 -0.65
CA ILE A 244 -4.49 -19.26 -1.40
C ILE A 244 -5.11 -20.40 -0.59
N SER A 245 -4.29 -21.26 0.02
CA SER A 245 -4.76 -22.37 0.86
C SER A 245 -5.60 -21.87 2.06
N ARG A 246 -5.12 -20.85 2.77
CA ARG A 246 -5.82 -20.25 3.92
C ARG A 246 -7.13 -19.61 3.52
N ILE A 247 -7.19 -18.90 2.39
CA ILE A 247 -8.43 -18.33 1.86
C ILE A 247 -9.46 -19.46 1.63
N LYS A 248 -9.05 -20.57 1.01
CA LYS A 248 -9.94 -21.74 0.80
C LYS A 248 -10.43 -22.36 2.10
N GLN A 249 -9.56 -22.49 3.11
CA GLN A 249 -9.91 -23.06 4.42
C GLN A 249 -10.84 -22.18 5.26
N LEU A 250 -10.64 -20.87 5.22
CA LEU A 250 -11.36 -19.90 6.05
C LEU A 250 -12.68 -19.42 5.39
N ARG A 251 -12.98 -19.91 4.18
CA ARG A 251 -14.22 -19.61 3.48
C ARG A 251 -15.41 -20.13 4.30
N PRO A 252 -16.42 -19.30 4.62
CA PRO A 252 -17.72 -19.80 5.05
C PRO A 252 -18.31 -20.69 3.95
N PRO A 253 -19.08 -21.73 4.28
CA PRO A 253 -19.81 -22.52 3.29
C PRO A 253 -20.84 -21.69 2.52
#